data_AF-A0A1I5WJQ8-F1
#
_entry.id   AF-A0A1I5WJQ8-F1
#
_cell.length_a   1.000
_cell.length_b   1.000
_cell.length_c   1.000
_cell.angle_alpha   90.00
_cell.angle_beta   90.00
_cell.angle_gamma   90.00
#
_symmetry.space_group_name_H-M   'P 1'
#
loop_
_entity.id
_entity.type
_entity.pdbx_description
1 polymer ?
#
loop_
_entity_poly.entity_id
_entity_poly.type
_entity_poly.pdbx_seq_one_letter_code
_entity_poly.pdbx_strand_id
1 'polypeptide(L)'
;MGSGAGRDPLAVTEKELAHARDWLARRGASGYPPSGLLAARLAARARARQLEILLLTGVGLLVIGWALLVEVIDFSLELGPGGTELRGPLEMSVAYLLLTVVVWLAYQRQLAAERRIAEALPRRAAHSARHGVAEVVGRRWLSAGAVTYLGGVTVGLGLAILTDAQANRVVGLVVAAGTLVFAALDAVLTAKAVRRPAFAEDEASLRVDDLLRTADARRVPPFPLVVAAVAALNAVVTPAAMWALLGYAAVGALAWLPAALERPGRRDAVVGAAG
;
A
#
# COMPACT_ATOMS: atom_id res chain seq x y z
N MET A 1 -3.08 -1.54 -28.84
CA MET A 1 -3.21 -2.24 -27.53
C MET A 1 -3.73 -3.66 -27.73
N GLY A 2 -3.00 -4.51 -28.45
CA GLY A 2 -3.31 -5.92 -28.60
C GLY A 2 -2.03 -6.73 -28.74
N SER A 3 -1.68 -7.55 -27.74
CA SER A 3 -0.67 -8.62 -27.84
C SER A 3 -0.59 -9.48 -26.55
N GLY A 4 -1.72 -9.81 -25.93
CA GLY A 4 -1.70 -10.55 -24.65
C GLY A 4 -2.67 -11.72 -24.54
N ALA A 5 -3.49 -11.98 -25.57
CA ALA A 5 -4.64 -12.88 -25.46
C ALA A 5 -4.33 -14.36 -25.71
N GLY A 6 -3.07 -14.76 -25.94
CA GLY A 6 -2.74 -16.14 -26.34
C GLY A 6 -1.53 -16.77 -25.66
N ARG A 7 -0.91 -16.10 -24.68
CA ARG A 7 0.19 -16.73 -23.93
C ARG A 7 -0.40 -17.53 -22.79
N ASP A 8 -0.10 -18.82 -22.76
CA ASP A 8 -0.39 -19.70 -21.63
C ASP A 8 0.05 -18.99 -20.33
N PRO A 9 -0.86 -18.76 -19.36
CA PRO A 9 -0.54 -18.07 -18.12
C PRO A 9 0.53 -18.78 -17.28
N LEU A 10 0.78 -20.07 -17.55
CA LEU A 10 1.83 -20.87 -16.92
C LEU A 10 3.13 -20.94 -17.75
N ALA A 11 3.17 -20.37 -18.96
CA ALA A 11 4.39 -20.33 -19.77
C ALA A 11 5.40 -19.30 -19.24
N VAL A 12 6.28 -19.78 -18.37
CA VAL A 12 7.31 -18.99 -17.67
C VAL A 12 8.61 -18.95 -18.47
N THR A 13 9.24 -17.77 -18.51
CA THR A 13 10.60 -17.60 -19.05
C THR A 13 11.69 -17.94 -18.03
N GLU A 14 12.90 -18.27 -18.50
CA GLU A 14 14.05 -18.49 -17.61
C GLU A 14 14.33 -17.29 -16.70
N LYS A 15 14.13 -16.06 -17.19
CA LYS A 15 14.25 -14.82 -16.41
C LYS A 15 13.25 -14.76 -15.25
N GLU A 16 12.01 -15.20 -15.48
CA GLU A 16 10.98 -15.23 -14.43
C GLU A 16 11.28 -16.31 -13.38
N LEU A 17 11.83 -17.47 -13.78
CA LEU A 17 12.33 -18.49 -12.86
C LEU A 17 13.53 -18.02 -12.04
N ALA A 18 14.50 -17.33 -12.66
CA ALA A 18 15.62 -16.71 -11.96
C ALA A 18 15.13 -15.67 -10.94
N HIS A 19 14.15 -14.84 -11.32
CA HIS A 19 13.53 -13.88 -10.40
C HIS A 19 12.83 -14.55 -9.22
N ALA A 20 12.15 -15.68 -9.45
CA ALA A 20 11.53 -16.47 -8.39
C ALA A 20 12.57 -17.06 -7.43
N ARG A 21 13.68 -17.58 -7.95
CA ARG A 21 14.80 -18.08 -7.15
C ARG A 21 15.39 -16.98 -6.26
N ASP A 22 15.65 -15.80 -6.82
CA ASP A 22 16.16 -14.66 -6.06
C ASP A 22 15.17 -14.19 -4.99
N TRP A 23 13.88 -14.22 -5.31
CA TRP A 23 12.84 -13.87 -4.36
C TRP A 23 12.81 -14.84 -3.18
N LEU A 24 12.91 -16.16 -3.43
CA LEU A 24 13.02 -17.18 -2.38
C LEU A 24 14.28 -16.99 -1.54
N ALA A 25 15.43 -16.75 -2.16
CA ALA A 25 16.68 -16.50 -1.45
C ALA A 25 16.59 -15.29 -0.49
N ARG A 26 16.01 -14.18 -0.94
CA ARG A 26 15.77 -12.99 -0.09
C ARG A 26 14.81 -13.24 1.07
N ARG A 27 13.95 -14.25 0.95
CA ARG A 27 13.00 -14.67 1.99
C ARG A 27 13.54 -15.79 2.88
N GLY A 28 14.80 -16.23 2.69
CA GLY A 28 15.38 -17.36 3.44
C GLY A 28 14.81 -18.72 3.04
N ALA A 29 14.16 -18.79 1.88
CA ALA A 29 13.45 -19.95 1.36
C ALA A 29 14.19 -20.61 0.18
N SER A 30 15.52 -20.45 0.10
CA SER A 30 16.35 -20.97 -1.00
C SER A 30 16.37 -22.50 -1.11
N GLY A 31 15.97 -23.21 -0.05
CA GLY A 31 15.82 -24.67 -0.05
C GLY A 31 14.64 -25.19 -0.86
N TYR A 32 13.72 -24.32 -1.29
CA TYR A 32 12.59 -24.72 -2.14
C TYR A 32 12.91 -24.50 -3.62
N PRO A 33 12.60 -25.48 -4.50
CA PRO A 33 12.80 -25.30 -5.93
C PRO A 33 11.84 -24.21 -6.46
N PRO A 34 12.31 -23.29 -7.33
CA PRO A 34 11.43 -22.28 -7.93
C PRO A 34 10.45 -22.95 -8.89
N SER A 35 9.16 -22.94 -8.56
CA SER A 35 8.11 -23.49 -9.42
C SER A 35 7.67 -22.50 -10.51
N GLY A 36 7.17 -23.03 -11.63
CA GLY A 36 6.56 -22.22 -12.69
C GLY A 36 5.37 -21.40 -12.16
N LEU A 37 4.55 -21.99 -11.29
CA LEU A 37 3.45 -21.28 -10.63
C LEU A 37 3.93 -20.05 -9.83
N LEU A 38 4.99 -20.20 -9.02
CA LEU A 38 5.55 -19.07 -8.28
C LEU A 38 6.05 -17.97 -9.22
N ALA A 39 6.79 -18.36 -10.25
CA ALA A 39 7.35 -17.42 -11.21
C ALA A 39 6.25 -16.66 -11.99
N ALA A 40 5.20 -17.34 -12.45
CA ALA A 40 4.04 -16.70 -13.08
C ALA A 40 3.34 -15.71 -12.14
N ARG A 41 3.14 -16.08 -10.87
CA ARG A 41 2.54 -15.22 -9.84
C ARG A 41 3.39 -14.00 -9.49
N LEU A 42 4.72 -14.16 -9.43
CA LEU A 42 5.64 -13.04 -9.21
C LEU A 42 5.72 -12.13 -10.43
N ALA A 43 5.71 -12.68 -11.65
CA ALA A 43 5.68 -11.90 -12.88
C ALA A 43 4.41 -11.04 -12.98
N ALA A 44 3.25 -11.61 -12.65
CA ALA A 44 1.98 -10.86 -12.58
C ALA A 44 2.05 -9.70 -11.57
N ARG A 45 2.62 -9.95 -10.38
CA ARG A 45 2.85 -8.92 -9.35
C ARG A 45 3.82 -7.85 -9.82
N ALA A 46 4.92 -8.23 -10.47
CA ALA A 46 5.91 -7.30 -11.00
C ALA A 46 5.28 -6.34 -12.02
N ARG A 47 4.43 -6.85 -12.93
CA ARG A 47 3.69 -6.03 -13.89
C ARG A 47 2.69 -5.08 -13.19
N ALA A 48 1.95 -5.59 -12.20
CA ALA A 48 1.03 -4.75 -11.42
C ALA A 48 1.78 -3.66 -10.65
N ARG A 49 2.95 -3.97 -10.09
CA ARG A 49 3.81 -3.02 -9.40
C ARG A 49 4.45 -2.00 -10.33
N GLN A 50 4.84 -2.38 -11.54
CA GLN A 50 5.33 -1.44 -12.56
C GLN A 50 4.25 -0.43 -12.94
N LEU A 51 3.01 -0.89 -13.14
CA LEU A 51 1.89 0.00 -13.39
C LEU A 51 1.60 0.91 -12.19
N GLU A 52 1.64 0.37 -10.98
CA GLU A 52 1.48 1.15 -9.75
C GLU A 52 2.55 2.26 -9.66
N ILE A 53 3.83 1.92 -9.88
CA ILE A 53 4.92 2.89 -9.90
C ILE A 53 4.71 3.93 -11.00
N LEU A 54 4.33 3.51 -12.22
CA LEU A 54 4.06 4.42 -13.33
C LEU A 54 2.92 5.39 -12.98
N LEU A 55 1.83 4.88 -12.42
CA LEU A 55 0.67 5.68 -12.03
C LEU A 55 1.02 6.64 -10.87
N LEU A 56 1.74 6.17 -9.85
CA LEU A 56 2.22 7.01 -8.76
C LEU A 56 3.19 8.09 -9.24
N THR A 57 4.08 7.75 -10.17
CA THR A 57 5.00 8.71 -10.80
C THR A 57 4.21 9.75 -11.61
N GLY A 58 3.23 9.31 -12.40
CA GLY A 58 2.35 10.20 -13.15
C GLY A 58 1.54 11.14 -12.25
N VAL A 59 1.00 10.64 -11.14
CA VAL A 59 0.33 11.47 -10.12
C VAL A 59 1.31 12.46 -9.49
N GLY A 60 2.52 12.02 -9.14
CA GLY A 60 3.55 12.91 -8.60
C GLY A 60 3.95 14.03 -9.57
N LEU A 61 4.17 13.69 -10.84
CA LEU A 61 4.45 14.68 -11.89
C LEU A 61 3.28 15.63 -12.12
N LEU A 62 2.04 15.13 -12.04
CA LEU A 62 0.84 15.96 -12.15
C LEU A 62 0.73 16.94 -10.96
N VAL A 63 1.02 16.49 -9.74
CA VAL A 63 1.04 17.36 -8.56
C VAL A 63 2.14 18.43 -8.67
N ILE A 64 3.35 18.06 -9.10
CA ILE A 64 4.44 19.02 -9.32
C ILE A 64 4.09 20.01 -10.44
N GLY A 65 3.59 19.51 -11.58
CA GLY A 65 3.19 20.35 -12.70
C GLY A 65 2.06 21.30 -12.32
N TRP A 66 1.09 20.83 -11.52
CA TRP A 66 0.04 21.67 -10.95
C TRP A 66 0.61 22.74 -10.03
N ALA A 67 1.48 22.39 -9.08
CA ALA A 67 2.11 23.36 -8.18
C ALA A 67 2.92 24.43 -8.94
N LEU A 68 3.61 24.06 -10.02
CA LEU A 68 4.32 25.02 -10.88
C LEU A 68 3.35 25.91 -11.68
N LEU A 69 2.27 25.33 -12.21
CA LEU A 69 1.25 26.07 -12.94
C LEU A 69 0.56 27.09 -12.02
N VAL A 70 0.36 26.71 -10.77
CA VAL A 70 -0.25 27.50 -9.71
C VAL A 70 0.53 28.77 -9.37
N GLU A 71 1.86 28.72 -9.41
CA GLU A 71 2.73 29.90 -9.24
C GLU A 71 2.65 30.87 -10.43
N VAL A 72 2.27 30.37 -11.62
CA VAL A 72 2.19 31.16 -12.85
C VAL A 72 0.77 31.69 -13.10
N ILE A 73 -0.24 30.93 -12.68
CA ILE A 73 -1.66 31.25 -12.87
C ILE A 73 -2.28 31.53 -11.51
N ASP A 74 -2.64 32.80 -11.32
CA ASP A 74 -3.35 33.27 -10.13
C ASP A 74 -4.79 32.76 -10.17
N PHE A 75 -5.02 31.64 -9.47
CA PHE A 75 -6.30 30.96 -9.41
C PHE A 75 -6.70 30.81 -7.94
N SER A 76 -7.59 31.69 -7.47
CA SER A 76 -8.14 31.65 -6.12
C SER A 76 -9.57 31.07 -6.13
N LEU A 77 -9.79 30.06 -5.29
CA LEU A 77 -11.11 29.51 -4.97
C LEU A 77 -11.38 29.82 -3.50
N GLU A 78 -12.23 30.81 -3.27
CA GLU A 78 -12.60 31.26 -1.93
C GLU A 78 -13.96 30.68 -1.51
N LEU A 79 -14.10 30.29 -0.24
CA LEU A 79 -15.36 29.78 0.30
C LEU A 79 -15.82 30.56 1.53
N GLY A 80 -17.10 30.95 1.50
CA GLY A 80 -17.81 31.61 2.59
C GLY A 80 -17.57 33.12 2.70
N PRO A 81 -18.35 33.81 3.55
CA PRO A 81 -18.16 35.23 3.84
C PRO A 81 -16.88 35.39 4.68
N GLY A 82 -15.76 35.66 4.02
CA GLY A 82 -14.43 35.73 4.64
C GLY A 82 -13.26 35.31 3.73
N GLY A 83 -13.53 34.80 2.52
CA GLY A 83 -12.48 34.62 1.51
C GLY A 83 -11.51 33.47 1.78
N THR A 84 -11.93 32.40 2.47
CA THR A 84 -11.01 31.31 2.83
C THR A 84 -10.53 30.59 1.58
N GLU A 85 -9.22 30.64 1.30
CA GLU A 85 -8.62 29.96 0.16
C GLU A 85 -8.69 28.43 0.36
N LEU A 86 -9.41 27.74 -0.52
CA LEU A 86 -9.58 26.27 -0.47
C LEU A 86 -8.60 25.49 -1.33
N ARG A 87 -7.69 26.19 -2.02
CA ARG A 87 -6.77 25.61 -2.98
C ARG A 87 -5.97 24.45 -2.41
N GLY A 88 -5.28 24.66 -1.29
CA GLY A 88 -4.48 23.63 -0.62
C GLY A 88 -5.30 22.39 -0.19
N PRO A 89 -6.40 22.56 0.57
CA PRO A 89 -7.24 21.42 0.94
C PRO A 89 -7.85 20.65 -0.24
N LEU A 90 -8.22 21.34 -1.32
CA LEU A 90 -8.74 20.72 -2.53
C LEU A 90 -7.66 19.86 -3.21
N GLU A 91 -6.46 20.40 -3.37
CA GLU A 91 -5.30 19.69 -3.92
C GLU A 91 -4.99 18.43 -3.11
N MET A 92 -4.97 18.55 -1.79
CA MET A 92 -4.79 17.41 -0.89
C MET A 92 -5.89 16.35 -1.07
N SER A 93 -7.15 16.79 -1.17
CA SER A 93 -8.29 15.88 -1.37
C SER A 93 -8.19 15.12 -2.69
N VAL A 94 -7.81 15.82 -3.76
CA VAL A 94 -7.56 15.24 -5.08
C VAL A 94 -6.38 14.26 -5.01
N ALA A 95 -5.29 14.60 -4.32
CA ALA A 95 -4.15 13.71 -4.13
C ALA A 95 -4.54 12.42 -3.38
N TYR A 96 -5.28 12.53 -2.27
CA TYR A 96 -5.82 11.37 -1.55
C TYR A 96 -6.66 10.48 -2.46
N LEU A 97 -7.57 11.08 -3.24
CA LEU A 97 -8.45 10.36 -4.16
C LEU A 97 -7.65 9.64 -5.26
N LEU A 98 -6.74 10.34 -5.94
CA LEU A 98 -5.92 9.77 -7.00
C LEU A 98 -5.06 8.61 -6.49
N LEU A 99 -4.39 8.77 -5.34
CA LEU A 99 -3.61 7.71 -4.74
C LEU A 99 -4.48 6.50 -4.39
N THR A 100 -5.66 6.71 -3.80
CA THR A 100 -6.62 5.65 -3.49
C THR A 100 -7.04 4.89 -4.74
N VAL A 101 -7.39 5.60 -5.81
CA VAL A 101 -7.80 5.01 -7.10
C VAL A 101 -6.65 4.22 -7.73
N VAL A 102 -5.43 4.76 -7.72
CA VAL A 102 -4.24 4.09 -8.27
C VAL A 102 -3.97 2.77 -7.54
N VAL A 103 -3.95 2.79 -6.20
CA VAL A 103 -3.75 1.59 -5.38
C VAL A 103 -4.84 0.56 -5.65
N TRP A 104 -6.10 1.00 -5.70
CA TRP A 104 -7.24 0.12 -5.98
C TRP A 104 -7.15 -0.53 -7.37
N LEU A 105 -6.86 0.25 -8.42
CA LEU A 105 -6.73 -0.27 -9.79
C LEU A 105 -5.56 -1.24 -9.93
N ALA A 106 -4.41 -0.93 -9.33
CA ALA A 106 -3.25 -1.82 -9.31
C ALA A 106 -3.58 -3.15 -8.63
N TYR A 107 -4.33 -3.10 -7.52
CA TYR A 107 -4.80 -4.29 -6.83
C TYR A 107 -5.79 -5.12 -7.66
N GLN A 108 -6.78 -4.49 -8.29
CA GLN A 108 -7.74 -5.19 -9.15
C GLN A 108 -7.06 -5.87 -10.35
N ARG A 109 -6.05 -5.22 -10.94
CA ARG A 109 -5.24 -5.82 -12.01
C ARG A 109 -4.47 -7.03 -11.53
N GLN A 110 -3.89 -6.99 -10.34
CA GLN A 110 -3.24 -8.16 -9.73
C GLN A 110 -4.26 -9.29 -9.52
N LEU A 111 -5.43 -9.00 -8.93
CA LEU A 111 -6.47 -10.02 -8.72
C LEU A 111 -6.93 -10.67 -10.03
N ALA A 112 -7.11 -9.88 -11.09
CA ALA A 112 -7.49 -10.41 -12.39
C ALA A 112 -6.40 -11.32 -13.01
N ALA A 113 -5.12 -11.04 -12.75
CA ALA A 113 -4.03 -11.93 -13.15
C ALA A 113 -3.99 -13.21 -12.30
N GLU A 114 -4.21 -13.11 -10.99
CA GLU A 114 -4.25 -14.26 -10.09
C GLU A 114 -5.41 -15.21 -10.40
N ARG A 115 -6.60 -14.68 -10.74
CA ARG A 115 -7.75 -15.49 -11.15
C ARG A 115 -7.45 -16.32 -12.41
N ARG A 116 -6.82 -15.71 -13.41
CA ARG A 116 -6.42 -16.42 -14.64
C ARG A 116 -5.40 -17.53 -14.38
N ILE A 117 -4.44 -17.29 -13.48
CA ILE A 117 -3.49 -18.33 -13.05
C ILE A 117 -4.23 -19.45 -12.33
N ALA A 118 -5.16 -19.12 -11.43
CA ALA A 118 -5.95 -20.09 -10.68
C ALA A 118 -6.86 -20.95 -11.57
N GLU A 119 -7.42 -20.38 -12.64
CA GLU A 119 -8.23 -21.08 -13.64
C GLU A 119 -7.42 -22.07 -14.47
N ALA A 120 -6.14 -21.79 -14.73
CA ALA A 120 -5.24 -22.66 -15.48
C ALA A 120 -4.66 -23.82 -14.65
N LEU A 121 -4.82 -23.81 -13.32
CA LEU A 121 -4.25 -24.84 -12.45
C LEU A 121 -5.05 -26.15 -12.52
N PRO A 122 -4.44 -27.28 -12.91
CA PRO A 122 -5.14 -28.56 -13.05
C PRO A 122 -5.53 -29.19 -11.71
N ARG A 123 -4.82 -28.85 -10.63
CA ARG A 123 -5.08 -29.33 -9.26
C ARG A 123 -4.87 -28.19 -8.26
N ARG A 124 -5.61 -28.23 -7.15
CA ARG A 124 -5.55 -27.24 -6.08
C ARG A 124 -5.41 -27.96 -4.74
N ALA A 125 -4.27 -27.82 -4.08
CA ALA A 125 -4.14 -28.17 -2.67
C ALA A 125 -4.72 -27.02 -1.83
N ALA A 126 -5.55 -27.37 -0.85
CA ALA A 126 -6.14 -26.41 0.09
C ALA A 126 -5.51 -26.58 1.47
N HIS A 127 -5.31 -25.47 2.17
CA HIS A 127 -5.02 -25.49 3.60
C HIS A 127 -6.27 -25.92 4.38
N SER A 128 -6.09 -26.78 5.38
CA SER A 128 -7.14 -27.10 6.36
C SER A 128 -7.28 -26.01 7.43
N ALA A 129 -6.21 -25.24 7.69
CA ALA A 129 -6.15 -24.24 8.75
C ALA A 129 -6.44 -22.81 8.26
N ARG A 130 -7.18 -22.05 9.07
CA ARG A 130 -7.38 -20.60 8.88
C ARG A 130 -6.30 -19.84 9.64
N HIS A 131 -5.53 -19.03 8.93
CA HIS A 131 -4.51 -18.16 9.53
C HIS A 131 -5.14 -16.87 10.09
N GLY A 132 -4.66 -16.43 11.26
CA GLY A 132 -5.07 -15.16 11.85
C GLY A 132 -4.42 -13.95 11.16
N VAL A 133 -5.07 -12.78 11.19
CA VAL A 133 -4.47 -11.54 10.63
C VAL A 133 -3.16 -11.20 11.33
N ALA A 134 -3.11 -11.32 12.67
CA ALA A 134 -1.90 -11.02 13.45
C ALA A 134 -0.74 -11.98 13.19
N GLU A 135 -1.04 -13.20 12.76
CA GLU A 135 -0.07 -14.23 12.40
C GLU A 135 0.54 -13.93 11.03
N VAL A 136 -0.29 -13.62 10.03
CA VAL A 136 0.16 -13.29 8.66
C VAL A 136 0.85 -11.93 8.62
N VAL A 137 0.19 -10.89 9.11
CA VAL A 137 0.71 -9.51 9.03
C VAL A 137 1.86 -9.32 10.02
N GLY A 138 1.79 -9.95 11.19
CA GLY A 138 2.76 -9.75 12.26
C GLY A 138 2.43 -8.52 13.12
N ARG A 139 2.64 -8.65 14.43
CA ARG A 139 2.27 -7.62 15.43
C ARG A 139 2.93 -6.25 15.17
N ARG A 140 4.18 -6.22 14.69
CA ARG A 140 4.93 -4.98 14.44
C ARG A 140 4.35 -4.17 13.28
N TRP A 141 3.94 -4.86 12.21
CA TRP A 141 3.27 -4.25 11.08
C TRP A 141 1.89 -3.70 11.48
N LEU A 142 1.13 -4.48 12.27
CA LEU A 142 -0.15 -4.01 12.81
C LEU A 142 0.01 -2.79 13.73
N SER A 143 1.02 -2.77 14.60
CA SER A 143 1.27 -1.59 15.45
C SER A 143 1.69 -0.37 14.65
N ALA A 144 2.53 -0.54 13.62
CA ALA A 144 2.94 0.56 12.74
C ALA A 144 1.75 1.13 11.95
N GLY A 145 0.89 0.24 11.43
CA GLY A 145 -0.37 0.62 10.81
C GLY A 145 -1.29 1.36 11.79
N ALA A 146 -1.48 0.84 13.00
CA ALA A 146 -2.30 1.49 14.02
C ALA A 146 -1.78 2.89 14.39
N VAL A 147 -0.47 3.05 14.62
CA VAL A 147 0.15 4.36 14.88
C VAL A 147 -0.09 5.32 13.71
N THR A 148 0.04 4.84 12.48
CA THR A 148 -0.19 5.65 11.27
C THR A 148 -1.66 6.09 11.18
N TYR A 149 -2.58 5.13 11.18
CA TYR A 149 -3.98 5.44 10.91
C TYR A 149 -4.68 6.13 12.08
N LEU A 150 -4.49 5.66 13.32
CA LEU A 150 -5.06 6.32 14.49
C LEU A 150 -4.38 7.67 14.73
N GLY A 151 -3.05 7.73 14.62
CA GLY A 151 -2.30 8.98 14.77
C GLY A 151 -2.74 10.04 13.76
N GLY A 152 -2.89 9.68 12.48
CA GLY A 152 -3.33 10.61 11.44
C GLY A 152 -4.75 11.10 11.64
N VAL A 153 -5.68 10.23 12.06
CA VAL A 153 -7.05 10.63 12.41
C VAL A 153 -7.04 11.56 13.63
N THR A 154 -6.30 11.22 14.69
CA THR A 154 -6.21 12.04 15.90
C THR A 154 -5.63 13.42 15.61
N VAL A 155 -4.54 13.50 14.84
CA VAL A 155 -3.91 14.77 14.47
C VAL A 155 -4.84 15.60 13.59
N GLY A 156 -5.47 14.98 12.59
CA GLY A 156 -6.44 15.67 11.72
C GLY A 156 -7.64 16.23 12.50
N LEU A 157 -8.23 15.44 13.40
CA LEU A 157 -9.32 15.91 14.26
C LEU A 157 -8.86 16.97 15.26
N GLY A 158 -7.64 16.85 15.80
CA GLY A 158 -7.04 17.87 16.66
C GLY A 158 -6.92 19.21 15.93
N LEU A 159 -6.43 19.21 14.69
CA LEU A 159 -6.40 20.41 13.85
C LEU A 159 -7.81 20.96 13.54
N ALA A 160 -8.77 20.07 13.28
CA ALA A 160 -10.16 20.44 13.00
C ALA A 160 -10.88 21.13 14.17
N ILE A 161 -10.58 20.72 15.41
CA ILE A 161 -11.33 21.13 16.59
C ILE A 161 -10.59 22.21 17.41
N LEU A 162 -9.26 22.08 17.56
CA LEU A 162 -8.48 22.84 18.53
C LEU A 162 -7.85 24.11 17.97
N THR A 163 -8.02 24.38 16.67
CA THR A 163 -7.42 25.56 16.02
C THR A 163 -8.48 26.59 15.70
N ASP A 164 -8.12 27.87 15.77
CA ASP A 164 -9.01 28.99 15.38
C ASP A 164 -8.93 29.30 13.88
N ALA A 165 -7.81 28.96 13.24
CA ALA A 165 -7.61 29.18 11.82
C ALA A 165 -8.47 28.22 10.97
N GLN A 166 -9.43 28.78 10.23
CA GLN A 166 -10.33 28.04 9.35
C GLN A 166 -9.56 27.13 8.37
N ALA A 167 -8.45 27.61 7.81
CA ALA A 167 -7.55 26.84 6.95
C ALA A 167 -7.05 25.54 7.60
N ASN A 168 -6.54 25.62 8.83
CA ASN A 168 -6.09 24.45 9.59
C ASN A 168 -7.24 23.47 9.83
N ARG A 169 -8.46 23.98 10.06
CA ARG A 169 -9.62 23.11 10.29
C ARG A 169 -9.96 22.28 9.07
N VAL A 170 -10.01 22.92 7.90
CA VAL A 170 -10.27 22.23 6.63
C VAL A 170 -9.17 21.22 6.32
N VAL A 171 -7.89 21.60 6.47
CA VAL A 171 -6.77 20.66 6.32
C VAL A 171 -6.88 19.49 7.28
N GLY A 172 -7.20 19.75 8.55
CA GLY A 172 -7.41 18.72 9.58
C GLY A 172 -8.48 17.72 9.19
N LEU A 173 -9.64 18.20 8.70
CA LEU A 173 -10.73 17.35 8.21
C LEU A 173 -10.29 16.50 7.01
N VAL A 174 -9.59 17.09 6.04
CA VAL A 174 -9.09 16.36 4.86
C VAL A 174 -8.08 15.28 5.28
N VAL A 175 -7.15 15.58 6.19
CA VAL A 175 -6.17 14.62 6.71
C VAL A 175 -6.87 13.48 7.46
N ALA A 176 -7.83 13.79 8.34
CA ALA A 176 -8.57 12.77 9.08
C ALA A 176 -9.38 11.87 8.15
N ALA A 177 -10.16 12.45 7.22
CA ALA A 177 -10.99 11.71 6.27
C ALA A 177 -10.12 10.87 5.31
N GLY A 178 -9.08 11.46 4.73
CA GLY A 178 -8.16 10.78 3.82
C GLY A 178 -7.42 9.62 4.49
N THR A 179 -6.97 9.83 5.74
CA THR A 179 -6.34 8.77 6.54
C THR A 179 -7.32 7.63 6.83
N LEU A 180 -8.58 7.94 7.15
CA LEU A 180 -9.61 6.93 7.40
C LEU A 180 -9.94 6.11 6.14
N VAL A 181 -10.00 6.75 4.97
CA VAL A 181 -10.18 6.05 3.68
C VAL A 181 -9.01 5.11 3.42
N PHE A 182 -7.77 5.54 3.63
CA PHE A 182 -6.60 4.66 3.49
C PHE A 182 -6.60 3.52 4.51
N ALA A 183 -7.01 3.77 5.76
CA ALA A 183 -7.14 2.73 6.78
C ALA A 183 -8.17 1.67 6.37
N ALA A 184 -9.32 2.09 5.85
CA ALA A 184 -10.35 1.18 5.35
C ALA A 184 -9.85 0.39 4.13
N LEU A 185 -9.17 1.05 3.20
CA LEU A 185 -8.56 0.40 2.05
C LEU A 185 -7.54 -0.65 2.49
N ASP A 186 -6.59 -0.30 3.35
CA ASP A 186 -5.57 -1.23 3.86
C ASP A 186 -6.20 -2.42 4.59
N ALA A 187 -7.20 -2.18 5.45
CA ALA A 187 -7.93 -3.23 6.14
C ALA A 187 -8.61 -4.20 5.14
N VAL A 188 -9.23 -3.68 4.08
CA VAL A 188 -9.87 -4.51 3.04
C VAL A 188 -8.83 -5.31 2.27
N LEU A 189 -7.73 -4.69 1.85
CA LEU A 189 -6.67 -5.36 1.08
C LEU A 189 -5.98 -6.45 1.91
N THR A 190 -5.67 -6.14 3.17
CA THR A 190 -5.10 -7.07 4.14
C THR A 190 -6.06 -8.22 4.43
N ALA A 191 -7.34 -7.94 4.68
CA ALA A 191 -8.33 -8.99 4.92
C ALA A 191 -8.48 -9.92 3.71
N LYS A 192 -8.48 -9.37 2.49
CA LYS A 192 -8.51 -10.18 1.26
C LYS A 192 -7.25 -11.01 1.08
N ALA A 193 -6.08 -10.45 1.38
CA ALA A 193 -4.82 -11.20 1.32
C ALA A 193 -4.83 -12.37 2.31
N VAL A 194 -5.25 -12.14 3.57
CA VAL A 194 -5.31 -13.17 4.62
C VAL A 194 -6.34 -14.26 4.31
N ARG A 195 -7.51 -13.88 3.78
CA ARG A 195 -8.62 -14.82 3.51
C ARG A 195 -8.52 -15.51 2.15
N ARG A 196 -7.48 -15.24 1.36
CA ARG A 196 -7.38 -15.83 0.02
C ARG A 196 -7.20 -17.36 0.14
N PRO A 197 -7.84 -18.15 -0.73
CA PRO A 197 -7.56 -19.58 -0.82
C PRO A 197 -6.10 -19.84 -1.16
N ALA A 198 -5.54 -20.94 -0.62
CA ALA A 198 -4.21 -21.39 -0.99
C ALA A 198 -4.21 -21.90 -2.45
N PHE A 199 -3.18 -21.51 -3.20
CA PHE A 199 -2.92 -22.03 -4.55
C PHE A 199 -1.57 -22.75 -4.53
N ALA A 200 -1.62 -24.06 -4.33
CA ALA A 200 -0.44 -24.91 -4.26
C ALA A 200 -0.68 -26.22 -5.02
N GLU A 201 0.38 -26.71 -5.68
CA GLU A 201 0.41 -28.03 -6.33
C GLU A 201 0.96 -29.11 -5.39
N ASP A 202 1.88 -28.72 -4.50
CA ASP A 202 2.56 -29.55 -3.52
C ASP A 202 2.82 -28.79 -2.20
N GLU A 203 3.34 -29.49 -1.20
CA GLU A 203 3.65 -28.95 0.13
C GLU A 203 4.69 -27.80 0.08
N ALA A 204 5.66 -27.87 -0.84
CA ALA A 204 6.64 -26.81 -1.04
C ALA A 204 5.97 -25.51 -1.54
N SER A 205 5.05 -25.64 -2.50
CA SER A 205 4.26 -24.54 -3.06
C SER A 205 3.30 -23.94 -2.03
N LEU A 206 2.84 -24.75 -1.09
CA LEU A 206 1.96 -24.33 0.01
C LEU A 206 2.68 -23.35 0.94
N ARG A 207 3.91 -23.66 1.37
CA ARG A 207 4.75 -22.76 2.17
C ARG A 207 5.11 -21.47 1.42
N VAL A 208 5.37 -21.59 0.12
CA VAL A 208 5.60 -20.42 -0.75
C VAL A 208 4.36 -19.53 -0.86
N ASP A 209 3.15 -20.11 -0.88
CA ASP A 209 1.92 -19.32 -0.88
C ASP A 209 1.76 -18.49 0.40
N ASP A 210 2.17 -19.02 1.56
CA ASP A 210 2.12 -18.29 2.83
C ASP A 210 3.10 -17.10 2.84
N LEU A 211 4.29 -17.26 2.27
CA LEU A 211 5.25 -16.17 2.08
C LEU A 211 4.69 -15.07 1.18
N LEU A 212 4.01 -15.44 0.09
CA LEU A 212 3.31 -14.50 -0.77
C LEU A 212 2.15 -13.83 -0.04
N ARG A 213 1.45 -14.56 0.84
CA ARG A 213 0.28 -14.05 1.57
C ARG A 213 0.70 -12.95 2.53
N THR A 214 1.76 -13.22 3.27
CA THR A 214 2.43 -12.26 4.13
C THR A 214 2.94 -11.05 3.35
N ALA A 215 3.52 -11.25 2.15
CA ALA A 215 3.98 -10.16 1.31
C ALA A 215 2.82 -9.25 0.85
N ASP A 216 1.70 -9.83 0.43
CA ASP A 216 0.55 -9.07 -0.05
C ASP A 216 -0.18 -8.36 1.10
N ALA A 217 -0.25 -8.98 2.27
CA ALA A 217 -0.84 -8.38 3.49
C ALA A 217 0.02 -7.24 4.07
N ARG A 218 1.27 -7.10 3.64
CA ARG A 218 2.21 -6.03 4.04
C ARG A 218 2.50 -5.05 2.89
N ARG A 219 1.68 -5.05 1.84
CA ARG A 219 1.98 -4.31 0.61
C ARG A 219 1.72 -2.80 0.74
N VAL A 220 0.69 -2.40 1.48
CA VAL A 220 0.21 -1.01 1.44
C VAL A 220 1.22 -0.07 2.08
N PRO A 221 1.77 0.90 1.33
CA PRO A 221 2.65 1.92 1.88
C PRO A 221 1.91 2.84 2.86
N PRO A 222 2.61 3.45 3.83
CA PRO A 222 2.00 4.39 4.76
C PRO A 222 1.79 5.78 4.12
N PHE A 223 0.98 5.83 3.05
CA PHE A 223 0.66 7.06 2.31
C PHE A 223 0.18 8.23 3.19
N PRO A 224 -0.61 8.02 4.27
CA PRO A 224 -0.98 9.13 5.15
C PRO A 224 0.21 9.91 5.73
N LEU A 225 1.36 9.27 5.97
CA LEU A 225 2.57 9.95 6.47
C LEU A 225 3.17 10.87 5.40
N VAL A 226 3.20 10.41 4.15
CA VAL A 226 3.70 11.20 3.01
C VAL A 226 2.79 12.39 2.77
N VAL A 227 1.47 12.17 2.76
CA VAL A 227 0.52 13.27 2.55
C VAL A 227 0.57 14.27 3.71
N ALA A 228 0.73 13.83 4.95
CA ALA A 228 0.92 14.74 6.08
C ALA A 228 2.22 15.56 5.97
N ALA A 229 3.32 14.95 5.54
CA ALA A 229 4.58 15.68 5.30
C ALA A 229 4.42 16.73 4.19
N VAL A 230 3.75 16.39 3.08
CA VAL A 230 3.44 17.35 2.01
C VAL A 230 2.51 18.46 2.49
N ALA A 231 1.46 18.11 3.26
CA ALA A 231 0.52 19.07 3.83
C ALA A 231 1.20 20.06 4.77
N ALA A 232 2.19 19.61 5.54
CA ALA A 232 2.95 20.47 6.43
C ALA A 232 3.76 21.53 5.69
N LEU A 233 4.15 21.26 4.44
CA LEU A 233 4.91 22.20 3.60
C LEU A 233 4.02 23.17 2.83
N ASN A 234 2.69 23.02 2.92
CA ASN A 234 1.76 23.92 2.25
C ASN A 234 1.71 25.27 3.01
N ALA A 235 1.80 26.39 2.29
CA ALA A 235 1.82 27.72 2.89
C ALA A 235 0.53 28.10 3.66
N VAL A 236 -0.57 27.38 3.41
CA VAL A 236 -1.89 27.64 4.01
C VAL A 236 -1.97 27.18 5.48
N VAL A 237 -1.06 26.32 5.95
CA VAL A 237 -1.06 25.86 7.36
C VAL A 237 -0.24 26.75 8.27
N THR A 238 -0.75 26.99 9.49
CA THR A 238 0.02 27.73 10.51
C THR A 238 1.28 26.96 10.96
N PRO A 239 2.31 27.63 11.51
CA PRO A 239 3.52 26.95 12.00
C PRO A 239 3.24 25.83 13.03
N ALA A 240 2.27 26.03 13.93
CA ALA A 240 1.90 25.01 14.90
C ALA A 240 1.31 23.75 14.23
N ALA A 241 0.44 23.95 13.22
CA ALA A 241 -0.13 22.85 12.44
C ALA A 241 0.92 22.12 11.60
N MET A 242 1.85 22.85 10.99
CA MET A 242 3.01 22.28 10.30
C MET A 242 3.80 21.36 11.23
N TRP A 243 4.17 21.82 12.43
CA TRP A 243 4.92 20.98 13.37
C TRP A 243 4.14 19.77 13.87
N ALA A 244 2.82 19.88 14.05
CA ALA A 244 1.98 18.74 14.40
C ALA A 244 1.98 17.66 13.29
N LEU A 245 1.86 18.08 12.04
CA LEU A 245 1.89 17.18 10.88
C LEU A 245 3.27 16.54 10.66
N LEU A 246 4.35 17.31 10.78
CA LEU A 246 5.73 16.79 10.70
C LEU A 246 6.05 15.84 11.85
N GLY A 247 5.63 16.19 13.07
CA GLY A 247 5.79 15.34 14.26
C GLY A 247 5.07 13.99 14.07
N TYR A 248 3.83 14.04 13.56
CA TYR A 248 3.09 12.83 13.19
C TYR A 248 3.82 12.00 12.12
N ALA A 249 4.27 12.62 11.03
CA ALA A 249 4.98 11.93 9.96
C ALA A 249 6.27 11.25 10.49
N ALA A 250 7.01 11.94 11.35
CA ALA A 250 8.23 11.42 11.98
C ALA A 250 7.94 10.24 12.91
N VAL A 251 6.96 10.37 13.82
CA VAL A 251 6.55 9.28 14.73
C VAL A 251 6.08 8.05 13.96
N GLY A 252 5.27 8.26 12.92
CA GLY A 252 4.84 7.18 12.03
C GLY A 252 6.03 6.51 11.35
N ALA A 253 6.94 7.27 10.75
CA ALA A 253 8.13 6.73 10.10
C ALA A 253 9.01 5.91 11.07
N LEU A 254 9.18 6.38 12.30
CA LEU A 254 9.90 5.66 13.35
C LEU A 254 9.19 4.35 13.73
N ALA A 255 7.85 4.34 13.79
CA ALA A 255 7.07 3.13 14.06
C ALA A 255 7.22 2.08 12.94
N TRP A 256 7.49 2.51 11.70
CA TRP A 256 7.73 1.63 10.56
C TRP A 256 9.15 1.04 10.51
N LEU A 257 10.14 1.65 11.16
CA LEU A 257 11.53 1.15 11.13
C LEU A 257 11.67 -0.31 11.60
N PRO A 258 11.14 -0.72 12.78
CA PRO A 258 11.24 -2.11 13.22
C PRO A 258 10.51 -3.10 12.30
N ALA A 259 9.43 -2.65 11.65
CA ALA A 259 8.66 -3.46 10.70
C ALA A 259 9.41 -3.64 9.38
N ALA A 260 10.12 -2.62 8.92
CA ALA A 260 10.95 -2.64 7.71
C ALA A 260 12.25 -3.44 7.89
N LEU A 261 12.84 -3.41 9.09
CA LEU A 261 14.05 -4.15 9.43
C LEU A 261 13.81 -5.63 9.73
N GLU A 262 12.54 -6.05 9.86
CA GLU A 262 12.19 -7.43 10.14
C GLU A 262 12.56 -8.32 8.93
N ARG A 263 13.66 -9.07 9.05
CA ARG A 263 14.09 -10.03 8.02
C ARG A 263 13.04 -11.14 7.90
N PRO A 264 12.47 -11.37 6.71
CA PRO A 264 11.39 -12.33 6.52
C PRO A 264 11.71 -13.75 7.03
N GLY A 265 12.96 -14.21 6.89
CA GLY A 265 13.31 -15.61 7.16
C GLY A 265 13.35 -16.07 8.63
N ARG A 266 13.27 -15.18 9.64
CA ARG A 266 13.50 -15.61 11.05
C ARG A 266 12.24 -16.11 11.78
N ARG A 267 11.04 -15.70 11.34
CA ARG A 267 9.77 -16.17 11.93
C ARG A 267 9.14 -17.31 11.15
N ASP A 268 9.30 -17.32 9.83
CA ASP A 268 8.69 -18.33 8.96
C ASP A 268 9.29 -19.74 9.19
N ALA A 269 10.53 -19.82 9.66
CA ALA A 269 11.17 -21.09 10.09
C ALA A 269 10.58 -21.68 11.38
N VAL A 270 9.96 -20.86 12.24
CA VAL A 270 9.39 -21.31 13.52
C VAL A 270 7.96 -21.83 13.34
N VAL A 271 7.18 -21.21 12.45
CA VAL A 271 5.81 -21.66 12.14
C VAL A 271 5.83 -22.98 11.36
N GLY A 272 6.81 -23.19 10.47
CA GLY A 272 6.97 -24.45 9.74
C GLY A 272 7.58 -25.62 10.52
N ALA A 273 8.00 -25.42 11.78
CA ALA A 273 8.54 -26.47 12.65
C ALA A 273 7.56 -26.92 13.75
N ALA A 274 6.44 -26.21 13.91
CA ALA A 274 5.45 -26.46 14.96
C ALA A 274 4.19 -27.19 14.46
N GLY A 275 4.14 -27.57 13.18
CA GLY A 275 3.12 -28.44 12.57
C GLY A 275 3.78 -29.59 11.84
#